data_AF-A0A925JMK7-F1
#
_entry.id   AF-A0A925JMK7-F1
#
_cell.length_a   1.000
_cell.length_b   1.000
_cell.length_c   1.000
_cell.angle_alpha   90.00
_cell.angle_beta   90.00
_cell.angle_gamma   90.00
#
_symmetry.space_group_name_H-M   'P 1'
#
loop_
_entity.id
_entity.type
_entity.pdbx_description
1 polymer ?
#
loop_
_entity_poly.entity_id
_entity_poly.type
_entity_poly.pdbx_seq_one_letter_code
_entity_poly.pdbx_strand_id
1 'polypeptide(L)'
;MSYLVLARKYRSRNFSEMVGQDHVVQALTNALTTQRLHHAYLFTGTRGVGKTTVSRILAKSLNCQGVDGNGGITATPCGVCQACTDIDSGRFVDYTELDAASNRGVDEVQSLLEQAVYKPVQGRFKVF
;
A
#
# COMPACT_ATOMS: atom_id res chain seq x y z
N MET A 1 -10.40 20.58 15.13
CA MET A 1 -9.63 19.32 15.07
C MET A 1 -10.56 18.19 15.47
N SER A 2 -10.87 17.27 14.56
CA SER A 2 -11.65 16.09 14.89
C SER A 2 -10.80 15.13 15.73
N TYR A 3 -11.41 14.54 16.75
CA TYR A 3 -10.77 13.52 17.58
C TYR A 3 -10.41 12.30 16.71
N LEU A 4 -9.13 11.92 16.70
CA LEU A 4 -8.64 10.74 15.99
C LEU A 4 -8.16 9.70 17.00
N VAL A 5 -8.67 8.48 16.89
CA VAL A 5 -8.26 7.35 17.74
C VAL A 5 -6.77 7.07 17.56
N LEU A 6 -6.06 6.77 18.65
CA LEU A 6 -4.61 6.54 18.67
C LEU A 6 -4.15 5.51 17.64
N ALA A 7 -4.92 4.42 17.45
CA ALA A 7 -4.63 3.37 16.47
C ALA A 7 -4.57 3.89 15.01
N ARG A 8 -5.31 4.97 14.69
CA ARG A 8 -5.21 5.65 13.39
C ARG A 8 -4.11 6.71 13.38
N LYS A 9 -3.93 7.43 14.49
CA LYS A 9 -2.91 8.48 14.63
C LYS A 9 -1.49 7.93 14.47
N TYR A 10 -1.21 6.78 15.07
CA TYR A 10 0.11 6.14 15.10
C TYR A 10 0.23 4.95 14.14
N ARG A 11 -0.62 4.87 13.12
CA ARG A 11 -0.46 3.86 12.08
C ARG A 11 0.84 4.13 11.32
N SER A 12 1.76 3.16 11.32
CA SER A 12 3.06 3.28 10.65
C SER A 12 2.89 3.69 9.18
N ARG A 13 3.68 4.67 8.74
CA ARG A 13 3.63 5.22 7.38
C ARG A 13 4.75 4.71 6.48
N ASN A 14 5.82 4.18 7.06
CA ASN A 14 6.95 3.60 6.36
C ASN A 14 7.38 2.29 7.04
N PHE A 15 8.28 1.53 6.41
CA PHE A 15 8.75 0.26 6.95
C PHE A 15 9.59 0.42 8.22
N SER A 16 10.29 1.55 8.41
CA SER A 16 11.10 1.81 9.61
C SER A 16 10.26 2.05 10.87
N GLU A 17 9.02 2.51 10.73
CA GLU A 17 8.06 2.67 11.84
C GLU A 17 7.31 1.39 12.20
N MET A 18 7.58 0.28 11.50
CA MET A 18 6.98 -1.01 11.82
C MET A 18 7.74 -1.69 12.96
N VAL A 19 7.00 -2.18 13.95
CA VAL A 19 7.58 -2.82 15.13
C VAL A 19 7.39 -4.33 15.05
N GLY A 20 8.48 -5.09 15.24
CA GLY A 20 8.45 -6.55 15.43
C GLY A 20 8.21 -7.38 14.17
N GLN A 21 8.37 -6.80 12.98
CA GLN A 21 8.18 -7.48 11.68
C GLN A 21 9.44 -7.43 10.82
N ASP A 22 10.62 -7.50 11.44
CA ASP A 22 11.92 -7.23 10.80
C ASP A 22 12.17 -8.12 9.57
N HIS A 23 11.83 -9.41 9.64
CA HIS A 23 12.00 -10.33 8.51
C HIS A 23 11.13 -9.96 7.30
N VAL A 24 9.89 -9.52 7.54
CA VAL A 24 8.96 -9.10 6.47
C VAL A 24 9.43 -7.79 5.86
N VAL A 25 9.80 -6.82 6.70
CA VAL A 25 10.35 -5.54 6.29
C VAL A 25 11.61 -5.72 5.46
N GLN A 26 12.54 -6.59 5.89
CA GLN A 26 13.75 -6.88 5.16
C GLN A 26 13.47 -7.50 3.80
N ALA A 27 12.58 -8.49 3.73
CA ALA A 27 12.22 -9.15 2.48
C ALA A 27 11.61 -8.18 1.46
N LEU A 28 10.66 -7.35 1.90
CA LEU A 28 10.02 -6.35 1.04
C LEU A 28 10.99 -5.25 0.61
N THR A 29 11.84 -4.79 1.53
CA THR A 29 12.90 -3.81 1.22
C THR A 29 13.84 -4.36 0.14
N ASN A 30 14.30 -5.59 0.31
CA ASN A 30 15.16 -6.25 -0.68
C ASN A 30 14.46 -6.39 -2.04
N ALA A 31 13.18 -6.80 -2.07
CA ALA A 31 12.41 -6.94 -3.30
C ALA A 31 12.25 -5.60 -4.04
N LEU A 32 12.01 -4.51 -3.31
CA LEU A 32 11.88 -3.16 -3.85
C LEU A 32 13.21 -2.64 -4.40
N THR A 33 14.30 -2.80 -3.64
CA THR A 33 15.64 -2.35 -4.05
C THR A 33 16.18 -3.15 -5.24
N THR A 34 15.92 -4.46 -5.29
CA THR A 34 16.37 -5.32 -6.39
C THR A 34 15.40 -5.35 -7.58
N GLN A 35 14.27 -4.64 -7.48
CA GLN A 35 13.17 -4.65 -8.45
C GLN A 35 12.64 -6.05 -8.79
N ARG A 36 12.79 -7.01 -7.87
CA ARG A 36 12.23 -8.37 -8.00
C ARG A 36 10.85 -8.42 -7.37
N LEU A 37 9.89 -7.81 -8.04
CA LEU A 37 8.53 -7.65 -7.53
C LEU A 37 7.63 -8.78 -8.02
N HIS A 38 6.88 -9.37 -7.08
CA HIS A 38 5.78 -10.28 -7.39
C HIS A 38 4.49 -9.49 -7.63
N HIS A 39 3.59 -10.05 -8.46
CA HIS A 39 2.28 -9.46 -8.75
C HIS A 39 1.26 -9.66 -7.63
N ALA A 40 1.50 -10.61 -6.72
CA ALA A 40 0.62 -10.92 -5.60
C ALA A 40 1.43 -11.16 -4.31
N TYR A 41 0.95 -10.59 -3.20
CA TYR A 41 1.50 -10.79 -1.86
C TYR A 41 0.39 -11.19 -0.91
N LEU A 42 0.58 -12.30 -0.19
CA LEU A 42 -0.35 -12.78 0.82
C LEU A 42 0.23 -12.53 2.22
N PHE A 43 -0.34 -11.55 2.94
CA PHE A 43 0.02 -11.29 4.33
C PHE A 43 -0.90 -12.09 5.26
N THR A 44 -0.32 -12.97 6.08
CA THR A 44 -1.05 -13.81 7.04
C THR A 44 -0.77 -13.38 8.48
N GLY A 45 -1.64 -13.79 9.42
CA GLY A 45 -1.48 -13.48 10.86
C GLY A 45 -2.78 -12.99 11.52
N THR A 46 -2.74 -12.82 12.85
CA THR A 46 -3.90 -12.42 13.67
C THR A 46 -4.36 -10.98 13.41
N ARG A 47 -5.58 -10.63 13.84
CA ARG A 47 -6.10 -9.26 13.70
C ARG A 47 -5.22 -8.28 14.49
N GLY A 48 -4.88 -7.14 13.88
CA GLY A 48 -4.14 -6.06 14.55
C GLY A 48 -2.62 -6.09 14.38
N VAL A 49 -2.01 -7.14 13.80
CA VAL A 49 -0.54 -7.25 13.63
C VAL A 49 0.05 -6.37 12.52
N GLY A 50 -0.76 -5.52 11.87
CA GLY A 50 -0.29 -4.58 10.85
C GLY A 50 -0.35 -5.05 9.40
N LYS A 51 -1.01 -6.17 9.08
CA LYS A 51 -1.13 -6.70 7.70
C LYS A 51 -1.56 -5.65 6.66
N THR A 52 -2.67 -4.96 6.91
CA THR A 52 -3.17 -3.90 6.01
C THR A 52 -2.23 -2.68 5.99
N THR A 53 -1.52 -2.41 7.09
CA THR A 53 -0.52 -1.34 7.15
C THR A 53 0.69 -1.66 6.26
N VAL A 54 1.20 -2.89 6.30
CA VAL A 54 2.27 -3.36 5.40
C VAL A 54 1.85 -3.21 3.94
N SER A 55 0.66 -3.70 3.59
CA SER A 55 0.12 -3.60 2.22
C SER A 55 0.06 -2.14 1.75
N ARG A 56 -0.42 -1.23 2.60
CA ARG A 56 -0.46 0.20 2.28
C ARG A 56 0.92 0.81 2.10
N ILE A 57 1.89 0.47 2.96
CA ILE A 57 3.29 0.94 2.81
C ILE A 57 3.90 0.42 1.51
N LEU A 58 3.63 -0.84 1.14
CA LEU A 58 4.07 -1.42 -0.12
C LEU A 58 3.44 -0.69 -1.32
N ALA A 59 2.14 -0.41 -1.29
CA ALA A 59 1.47 0.37 -2.33
C ALA A 59 2.10 1.76 -2.50
N LYS A 60 2.41 2.44 -1.39
CA LYS A 60 3.16 3.71 -1.43
C LYS A 60 4.55 3.54 -2.02
N SER A 61 5.26 2.49 -1.65
CA SER A 61 6.61 2.19 -2.13
C SER A 61 6.68 1.99 -3.65
N LEU A 62 5.63 1.38 -4.23
CA LEU A 62 5.48 1.18 -5.68
C LEU A 62 5.14 2.47 -6.43
N ASN A 63 4.26 3.30 -5.86
CA ASN A 63 3.71 4.50 -6.50
C ASN A 63 4.35 5.83 -6.06
N CYS A 64 5.35 5.80 -5.18
CA CYS A 64 5.99 7.01 -4.68
C CYS A 64 6.69 7.78 -5.82
N GLN A 65 6.41 9.06 -5.96
CA GLN A 65 7.06 9.93 -6.94
C GLN A 65 8.32 10.63 -6.40
N GLY A 66 8.73 10.36 -5.15
CA GLY A 66 9.76 11.15 -4.46
C GLY A 66 9.30 12.57 -4.12
N VAL A 67 10.15 13.32 -3.41
CA VAL A 67 9.83 14.71 -3.00
C VAL A 67 9.81 15.64 -4.21
N ASP A 68 10.71 15.41 -5.17
CA ASP A 68 10.88 16.23 -6.37
C ASP A 68 10.09 15.73 -7.58
N GLY A 69 9.23 14.71 -7.42
CA GLY A 69 8.43 14.13 -8.51
C GLY A 69 9.18 13.15 -9.44
N ASN A 70 10.51 13.07 -9.35
CA ASN A 70 11.36 12.22 -10.20
C ASN A 70 11.79 10.89 -9.55
N GLY A 71 11.31 10.58 -8.35
CA GLY A 71 11.65 9.36 -7.63
C GLY A 71 10.95 8.12 -8.18
N GLY A 72 11.62 6.98 -8.22
CA GLY A 72 11.08 5.70 -8.69
C GLY A 72 10.47 4.82 -7.59
N ILE A 73 10.42 3.51 -7.85
CA ILE A 73 10.09 2.50 -6.84
C ILE A 73 11.14 2.60 -5.73
N THR A 74 10.70 2.67 -4.47
CA THR A 74 11.58 2.85 -3.32
C THR A 74 11.09 2.08 -2.11
N ALA A 75 12.00 1.53 -1.30
CA ALA A 75 11.69 1.00 0.02
C ALA A 75 11.40 2.09 1.06
N THR A 76 11.73 3.35 0.76
CA THR A 76 11.54 4.49 1.64
C THR A 76 10.58 5.50 0.99
N PRO A 77 9.25 5.26 1.05
CA PRO A 77 8.29 6.21 0.48
C PRO A 77 8.39 7.55 1.21
N CYS A 78 8.42 8.65 0.45
CA CYS A 78 8.69 9.99 1.00
C CYS A 78 7.60 10.53 1.95
N GLY A 79 6.36 10.02 1.86
CA GLY A 79 5.25 10.45 2.72
C GLY A 79 4.66 11.83 2.40
N VAL A 80 5.25 12.58 1.47
CA VAL A 80 4.84 13.97 1.15
C VAL A 80 4.32 14.16 -0.27
N CYS A 81 4.65 13.27 -1.21
CA CYS A 81 4.14 13.36 -2.58
C CYS A 81 2.66 12.98 -2.65
N GLN A 82 1.99 13.44 -3.71
CA GLN A 82 0.54 13.25 -3.91
C GLN A 82 0.12 11.77 -3.79
N ALA A 83 0.87 10.86 -4.40
CA ALA A 83 0.61 9.43 -4.29
C ALA A 83 0.68 8.93 -2.84
N CYS A 84 1.66 9.36 -2.06
CA CYS A 84 1.79 8.94 -0.66
C CYS A 84 0.65 9.49 0.21
N THR A 85 0.31 10.77 0.05
CA THR A 85 -0.75 11.42 0.82
C THR A 85 -2.14 10.87 0.47
N ASP A 86 -2.38 10.59 -0.81
CA ASP A 86 -3.66 10.06 -1.29
C ASP A 86 -3.85 8.60 -0.88
N ILE A 87 -2.78 7.79 -0.91
CA ILE A 87 -2.84 6.42 -0.41
C ILE A 87 -3.10 6.42 1.10
N ASP A 88 -2.47 7.31 1.87
CA ASP A 88 -2.73 7.40 3.33
C ASP A 88 -4.16 7.88 3.63
N SER A 89 -4.74 8.74 2.80
CA SER A 89 -6.13 9.18 2.93
C SER A 89 -7.16 8.22 2.31
N GLY A 90 -6.71 7.19 1.59
CA GLY A 90 -7.57 6.21 0.91
C GLY A 90 -8.32 6.78 -0.31
N ARG A 91 -7.71 7.75 -1.00
CA ARG A 91 -8.30 8.46 -2.15
C ARG A 91 -7.51 8.30 -3.45
N PHE A 92 -6.46 7.49 -3.43
CA PHE A 92 -5.61 7.30 -4.60
C PHE A 92 -6.29 6.38 -5.61
N VAL A 93 -6.49 6.87 -6.84
CA VAL A 93 -7.31 6.20 -7.86
C VAL A 93 -6.78 4.81 -8.24
N ASP A 94 -5.46 4.64 -8.28
CA ASP A 94 -4.82 3.36 -8.63
C ASP A 94 -4.54 2.48 -7.40
N TYR A 95 -5.13 2.80 -6.25
CA TYR A 95 -5.10 1.97 -5.03
C TYR A 95 -6.51 1.75 -4.51
N THR A 96 -6.99 0.53 -4.63
CA THR A 96 -8.28 0.11 -4.10
C THR A 96 -8.03 -0.80 -2.90
N GLU A 97 -8.64 -0.51 -1.75
CA GLU A 97 -8.62 -1.42 -0.61
C GLU A 97 -9.99 -2.09 -0.50
N LEU A 98 -10.08 -3.38 -0.81
CA LEU A 98 -11.32 -4.13 -0.71
C LEU A 98 -11.40 -4.90 0.62
N ASP A 99 -12.41 -4.60 1.44
CA ASP A 99 -12.71 -5.42 2.61
C ASP A 99 -13.54 -6.64 2.21
N ALA A 100 -12.87 -7.79 2.06
CA ALA A 100 -13.51 -9.06 1.73
C ALA A 100 -14.53 -9.53 2.79
N ALA A 101 -14.47 -9.03 4.03
CA ALA A 101 -15.48 -9.38 5.04
C ALA A 101 -16.84 -8.73 4.74
N SER A 102 -16.84 -7.59 4.05
CA SER A 102 -18.05 -6.85 3.64
C SER A 102 -18.44 -7.10 2.18
N ASN A 103 -17.48 -7.43 1.32
CA ASN A 103 -17.66 -7.64 -0.11
C ASN A 103 -17.45 -9.12 -0.44
N ARG A 104 -18.48 -9.94 -0.18
CA ARG A 104 -18.41 -11.41 -0.28
C ARG A 104 -18.95 -11.95 -1.61
N GLY A 105 -19.54 -11.11 -2.45
CA GLY A 105 -20.12 -11.52 -3.71
C GLY A 105 -19.05 -11.77 -4.78
N VAL A 106 -19.46 -12.50 -5.81
CA VAL A 106 -18.63 -12.73 -7.00
C VAL A 106 -18.55 -11.45 -7.83
N ASP A 107 -19.62 -10.65 -7.84
CA ASP A 107 -19.76 -9.44 -8.64
C ASP A 107 -18.69 -8.39 -8.29
N GLU A 108 -18.36 -8.21 -7.01
CA GLU A 108 -17.32 -7.25 -6.60
C GLU A 108 -15.94 -7.67 -7.11
N VAL A 109 -15.60 -8.96 -7.03
CA VAL A 109 -14.33 -9.48 -7.55
C VAL A 109 -14.28 -9.39 -9.07
N GLN A 110 -15.40 -9.67 -9.76
CA GLN A 110 -15.47 -9.55 -11.21
C GLN A 110 -15.21 -8.10 -11.66
N SER A 111 -15.81 -7.12 -10.97
CA SER A 111 -15.57 -5.70 -11.27
C SER A 111 -14.10 -5.29 -11.10
N LEU A 112 -13.40 -5.85 -10.12
CA LEU A 112 -11.97 -5.61 -9.90
C LEU A 112 -11.12 -6.21 -11.03
N LEU A 113 -11.45 -7.44 -11.47
CA LEU A 113 -10.75 -8.09 -12.57
C LEU A 113 -10.92 -7.32 -13.88
N GLU A 114 -12.13 -6.82 -14.17
CA GLU A 114 -12.38 -5.97 -15.34
C GLU A 114 -11.56 -4.67 -15.29
N GLN A 115 -11.45 -4.06 -14.11
CA GLN A 115 -10.63 -2.87 -13.91
C GLN A 115 -9.13 -3.14 -14.02
N ALA A 116 -8.66 -4.34 -13.69
CA ALA A 116 -7.24 -4.70 -13.69
C ALA A 116 -6.61 -4.75 -15.09
N VAL A 117 -7.43 -4.90 -16.14
CA VAL A 117 -6.98 -4.93 -17.54
C VAL A 117 -6.47 -3.56 -18.01
N TYR A 118 -6.98 -2.47 -17.44
CA TYR A 118 -6.63 -1.12 -17.84
C TYR A 118 -5.34 -0.64 -17.17
N LYS A 119 -4.57 0.18 -17.90
CA LYS A 119 -3.36 0.82 -17.37
C LYS A 119 -3.70 1.74 -16.19
N PRO A 120 -2.76 1.93 -15.25
CA PRO A 120 -2.91 2.92 -14.18
C PRO A 120 -3.15 4.34 -14.74
N VAL A 121 -3.95 5.13 -14.04
CA VAL A 121 -4.35 6.48 -14.48
C VAL A 121 -3.34 7.54 -14.03
N GLN A 122 -2.86 7.45 -12.80
CA GLN A 122 -2.00 8.44 -12.15
C GLN A 122 -0.68 7.83 -11.65
N GLY A 123 -0.73 6.61 -11.13
CA GLY A 123 0.40 5.88 -10.56
C GLY A 123 1.22 5.11 -11.60
N ARG A 124 2.23 4.39 -11.11
CA ARG A 124 3.01 3.43 -11.91
C ARG A 124 2.39 2.04 -11.89
N PHE A 125 1.76 1.70 -10.78
CA PHE A 125 1.14 0.41 -10.52
C PHE A 125 -0.29 0.62 -10.05
N LYS A 126 -1.16 -0.27 -10.51
CA LYS A 126 -2.50 -0.45 -9.96
C LYS A 126 -2.44 -1.53 -8.88
N VAL A 127 -2.87 -1.20 -7.68
CA VAL A 127 -2.80 -2.07 -6.50
C VAL A 127 -4.22 -2.24 -5.95
N PHE A 128 -4.58 -3.49 -5.65
CA PHE A 128 -5.89 -3.90 -5.14
C PHE A 128 -5.74 -4.62 -3.80
#